data_AF-A0A9E2RLV2-F1
#
_entry.id   AF-A0A9E2RLV2-F1
#
_cell.length_a   1.000
_cell.length_b   1.000
_cell.length_c   1.000
_cell.angle_alpha   90.00
_cell.angle_beta   90.00
_cell.angle_gamma   90.00
#
_symmetry.space_group_name_H-M   'P 1'
#
loop_
_entity.id
_entity.type
_entity.pdbx_description
1 polymer ?
#
loop_
_entity_poly.entity_id
_entity_poly.type
_entity_poly.pdbx_seq_one_letter_code
_entity_poly.pdbx_strand_id
1 'polypeptide(L)'
;PLETVRAVLAEVPEILDPDKDGVEEADPYVLALAMRLQNEGYQVTILTEERKDRPDKMSMNTACGVLRIPCLPVETFLSRNGIWRRGG
;
A
#
# COMPACT_ATOMS: atom_id res chain seq x y z
N PRO A 1 1.84 1.24 -16.29
CA PRO A 1 2.91 1.75 -17.20
C PRO A 1 3.84 2.68 -16.41
N LEU A 2 5.11 2.81 -16.80
CA LEU A 2 6.10 3.65 -16.08
C LEU A 2 5.63 5.09 -15.83
N GLU A 3 4.81 5.65 -16.73
CA GLU A 3 4.25 7.00 -16.59
C GLU A 3 3.27 7.14 -15.41
N THR A 4 2.50 6.09 -15.11
CA THR A 4 1.60 6.08 -13.94
C THR A 4 2.39 6.07 -12.64
N VAL A 5 3.50 5.32 -12.59
CA VAL A 5 4.39 5.29 -11.42
C VAL A 5 5.00 6.68 -11.21
N ARG A 6 5.45 7.35 -12.28
CA ARG A 6 5.96 8.73 -12.24
C ARG A 6 4.94 9.77 -11.75
N ALA A 7 3.67 9.64 -12.10
CA ALA A 7 2.62 10.55 -11.63
C ALA A 7 2.38 10.41 -10.12
N VAL A 8 2.51 9.21 -9.57
CA VAL A 8 2.36 8.97 -8.12
C VAL A 8 3.63 9.36 -7.36
N LEU A 9 4.81 9.10 -7.94
CA LEU A 9 6.12 9.61 -7.47
C LEU A 9 6.12 11.14 -7.29
N ALA A 10 5.41 11.87 -8.15
CA ALA A 10 5.31 13.33 -8.09
C ALA A 10 4.39 13.84 -6.96
N GLU A 11 3.39 13.06 -6.54
CA GLU A 11 2.42 13.45 -5.51
C GLU A 11 2.91 13.11 -4.09
N VAL A 12 3.77 12.08 -3.93
CA VAL A 12 4.34 11.75 -2.61
C VAL A 12 5.82 11.35 -2.67
N PRO A 13 6.74 12.34 -2.66
CA PRO A 13 8.19 12.12 -2.70
C PRO A 13 8.76 11.33 -1.50
N GLU A 14 8.00 11.20 -0.41
CA GLU A 14 8.44 10.49 0.80
C GLU A 14 8.09 9.00 0.81
N ILE A 15 7.17 8.56 -0.07
CA ILE A 15 6.69 7.18 -0.14
C ILE A 15 7.32 6.42 -1.31
N LEU A 16 7.77 7.16 -2.34
CA LEU A 16 8.18 6.63 -3.62
C LEU A 16 9.38 7.45 -4.08
N ASP A 17 10.59 6.99 -3.82
CA ASP A 17 11.81 7.45 -4.45
C ASP A 17 12.64 6.21 -4.82
N PRO A 18 12.52 5.74 -6.08
CA PRO A 18 13.19 4.53 -6.54
C PRO A 18 14.71 4.67 -6.59
N ASP A 19 15.24 5.90 -6.44
CA ASP A 19 16.67 6.23 -6.43
C ASP A 19 17.18 6.56 -5.01
N LYS A 20 16.36 6.37 -3.96
CA LYS A 20 16.73 6.70 -2.58
C LYS A 20 17.55 5.60 -1.92
N ASP A 21 18.80 5.93 -1.59
CA ASP A 21 19.61 5.12 -0.69
C ASP A 21 19.13 5.29 0.77
N GLY A 22 18.68 4.20 1.40
CA GLY A 22 18.61 4.08 2.87
C GLY A 22 17.29 3.60 3.47
N VAL A 23 16.14 4.10 3.01
CA VAL A 23 14.81 3.71 3.53
C VAL A 23 14.08 2.89 2.48
N GLU A 24 13.89 1.59 2.72
CA GLU A 24 13.07 0.72 1.90
C GLU A 24 11.60 1.19 1.97
N GLU A 25 10.99 1.48 0.84
CA GLU A 25 9.63 2.00 0.82
C GLU A 25 8.58 0.89 0.79
N ALA A 26 7.32 1.26 1.00
CA ALA A 26 6.19 0.41 0.66
C ALA A 26 6.21 0.15 -0.86
N ASP A 27 5.84 -1.06 -1.31
CA ASP A 27 5.96 -1.42 -2.73
C ASP A 27 5.30 -0.37 -3.64
N PRO A 28 6.10 0.37 -4.43
CA PRO A 28 5.63 1.53 -5.17
C PRO A 28 4.61 1.17 -6.25
N TYR A 29 4.70 -0.03 -6.80
CA TYR A 29 3.80 -0.49 -7.84
C TYR A 29 2.42 -0.80 -7.30
N VAL A 30 2.33 -1.34 -6.08
CA VAL A 30 1.04 -1.65 -5.43
C VAL A 30 0.26 -0.38 -5.14
N LEU A 31 0.94 0.64 -4.61
CA LEU A 31 0.32 1.95 -4.33
C LEU A 31 -0.10 2.65 -5.61
N ALA A 32 0.76 2.68 -6.63
CA ALA A 32 0.44 3.31 -7.90
C ALA A 32 -0.74 2.65 -8.63
N LEU A 33 -0.81 1.31 -8.58
CA LEU A 33 -1.94 0.57 -9.13
C LEU A 33 -3.23 0.87 -8.37
N ALA A 34 -3.18 0.90 -7.03
CA ALA A 34 -4.34 1.17 -6.20
C ALA A 34 -4.93 2.57 -6.47
N MET A 35 -4.09 3.60 -6.56
CA MET A 35 -4.52 4.95 -6.90
C MET A 35 -5.12 5.04 -8.30
N ARG A 36 -4.50 4.38 -9.28
CA ARG A 36 -5.04 4.32 -10.64
C ARG A 36 -6.43 3.70 -10.65
N LEU A 37 -6.62 2.57 -9.98
CA LEU A 37 -7.92 1.90 -9.91
C LEU A 37 -8.97 2.75 -9.19
N GLN A 38 -8.60 3.47 -8.13
CA GLN A 38 -9.50 4.45 -7.48
C GLN A 38 -9.91 5.57 -8.44
N ASN A 39 -8.96 6.13 -9.21
CA ASN A 39 -9.23 7.17 -10.20
C ASN A 39 -10.13 6.68 -11.35
N GLU A 40 -10.05 5.39 -11.69
CA GLU A 40 -10.94 4.73 -12.66
C GLU A 40 -12.33 4.40 -12.06
N GLY A 41 -12.57 4.71 -10.78
CA GLY A 41 -13.87 4.54 -10.10
C GLY A 41 -14.05 3.19 -9.39
N TYR A 42 -13.01 2.36 -9.32
CA TYR A 42 -13.08 1.09 -8.62
C TYR A 42 -12.94 1.25 -7.10
N GLN A 43 -13.63 0.38 -6.37
CA GLN A 43 -13.39 0.21 -4.94
C GLN A 43 -12.12 -0.61 -4.74
N VAL A 44 -11.14 -0.04 -4.04
CA VAL A 44 -9.82 -0.64 -3.83
C VAL A 44 -9.55 -0.81 -2.35
N THR A 45 -8.94 -1.93 -1.99
CA THR A 45 -8.39 -2.16 -0.65
C THR A 45 -7.11 -2.95 -0.77
N ILE A 46 -6.03 -2.45 -0.15
CA ILE A 46 -4.75 -3.14 -0.07
C ILE A 46 -4.78 -4.10 1.12
N LEU A 47 -4.36 -5.35 0.91
CA LEU A 47 -4.18 -6.32 1.98
C LEU A 47 -2.68 -6.45 2.28
N THR A 48 -2.28 -6.22 3.53
CA THR A 48 -0.87 -6.31 3.94
C THR A 48 -0.73 -6.82 5.37
N GLU A 49 0.32 -7.59 5.65
CA GLU A 49 0.69 -7.96 7.03
C GLU A 49 1.77 -7.03 7.60
N GLU A 50 2.26 -6.04 6.85
CA GLU A 50 3.14 -5.01 7.37
C GLU A 50 2.36 -4.01 8.22
N ARG A 51 2.67 -3.94 9.52
CA ARG A 51 1.93 -3.12 10.48
C ARG A 51 2.72 -1.96 11.09
N LYS A 52 4.04 -1.94 10.90
CA LYS A 52 4.92 -1.01 11.59
C LYS A 52 6.02 -0.52 10.68
N ASP A 53 6.27 0.77 10.76
CA ASP A 53 7.47 1.36 10.22
C ASP A 53 8.68 0.80 10.95
N ARG A 54 9.78 0.65 10.22
CA ARG A 54 11.11 0.37 10.76
C ARG A 54 11.97 1.62 10.52
N PRO A 55 13.09 1.80 11.26
CA PRO A 55 13.97 2.96 11.07
C PRO A 55 14.43 3.15 9.61
N ASP A 56 14.50 2.05 8.87
CA ASP A 56 14.91 1.93 7.48
C ASP A 56 13.74 1.56 6.54
N LYS A 57 12.49 1.58 7.00
CA LYS A 57 11.34 1.23 6.14
C LYS A 57 10.03 1.88 6.53
N MET A 58 9.40 2.57 5.60
CA MET A 58 7.99 2.93 5.74
C MET A 58 7.12 1.70 5.49
N SER A 59 6.17 1.41 6.38
CA SER A 59 5.23 0.32 6.20
C SER A 59 4.16 0.66 5.16
N MET A 60 3.68 -0.38 4.48
CA MET A 60 2.52 -0.25 3.58
C MET A 60 1.30 0.37 4.27
N ASN A 61 1.08 0.08 5.56
CA ASN A 61 -0.03 0.65 6.32
C ASN A 61 0.10 2.18 6.50
N THR A 62 1.31 2.68 6.80
CA THR A 62 1.57 4.12 6.89
C THR A 62 1.39 4.80 5.53
N ALA A 63 1.96 4.21 4.47
CA ALA A 63 1.83 4.75 3.11
C ALA A 63 0.36 4.82 2.64
N CYS A 64 -0.42 3.76 2.89
CA CYS A 64 -1.86 3.74 2.61
C CYS A 64 -2.62 4.83 3.38
N GLY A 65 -2.23 5.11 4.64
CA GLY A 65 -2.81 6.17 5.45
C GLY A 65 -2.61 7.56 4.84
N VAL A 66 -1.40 7.85 4.36
CA VAL A 66 -1.06 9.11 3.68
C VAL A 66 -1.87 9.26 2.39
N LEU A 67 -1.93 8.19 1.59
CA LEU A 67 -2.61 8.17 0.29
C LEU A 67 -4.13 7.99 0.37
N ARG A 68 -4.69 7.86 1.59
CA ARG A 68 -6.12 7.57 1.83
C ARG A 68 -6.63 6.34 1.08
N ILE A 69 -5.77 5.33 0.93
CA ILE A 69 -6.11 4.04 0.34
C ILE A 69 -6.56 3.11 1.48
N PRO A 70 -7.75 2.49 1.41
CA PRO A 70 -8.14 1.51 2.42
C PRO A 70 -7.13 0.36 2.50
N CYS A 71 -6.72 0.02 3.73
CA CYS A 71 -5.73 -1.02 3.98
C CYS A 71 -6.16 -1.91 5.15
N LEU A 72 -6.00 -3.23 5.01
CA LEU A 72 -6.38 -4.21 6.04
C LEU A 72 -5.35 -5.33 6.17
N PRO A 73 -5.21 -5.94 7.36
CA PRO A 73 -4.54 -7.23 7.48
C PRO A 73 -5.22 -8.30 6.64
N VAL A 74 -4.43 -9.18 6.00
CA VAL A 74 -4.92 -10.28 5.18
C VAL A 74 -5.82 -11.17 6.03
N GLU A 75 -5.41 -11.50 7.26
CA GLU A 75 -6.22 -12.28 8.20
C GLU A 75 -7.57 -11.61 8.50
N THR A 76 -7.57 -10.29 8.71
CA THR A 76 -8.81 -9.55 9.00
C THR A 76 -9.78 -9.61 7.82
N PHE A 77 -9.28 -9.45 6.60
CA PHE A 77 -10.10 -9.57 5.40
C PHE A 77 -10.65 -10.99 5.24
N LEU A 78 -9.79 -12.00 5.34
CA LEU A 78 -10.18 -13.40 5.22
C LEU A 78 -11.24 -13.82 6.25
N SER A 79 -11.07 -13.42 7.52
CA SER A 79 -12.03 -13.76 8.57
C SER A 79 -13.35 -13.01 8.44
N ARG A 80 -13.34 -11.73 8.07
CA ARG A 80 -14.58 -10.96 7.82
C ARG A 80 -15.40 -11.51 6.66
N ASN A 81 -14.75 -12.12 5.68
CA ASN A 81 -15.40 -12.71 4.52
C ASN A 81 -15.69 -14.22 4.69
N GLY A 82 -15.45 -14.80 5.86
CA GLY A 82 -15.72 -16.22 6.12
C GLY A 82 -14.81 -17.20 5.37
N ILE A 83 -13.71 -16.71 4.78
CA ILE A 83 -12.73 -17.50 4.01
C ILE A 83 -11.79 -18.26 4.95
N TRP A 84 -11.47 -17.67 6.11
CA TRP A 84 -10.59 -18.26 7.12
C TRP A 84 -11.22 -18.17 8.51
N ARG A 85 -11.21 -19.29 9.24
CA ARG A 85 -11.47 -19.32 10.68
C ARG A 85 -10.19 -19.73 11.39
N ARG A 86 -9.72 -18.89 12.32
CA ARG A 86 -8.61 -19.25 13.20
C ARG A 86 -9.04 -20.47 14.01
N GLY A 87 -8.35 -21.60 13.82
CA GLY A 87 -8.54 -22.77 14.67
C GLY A 87 -8.25 -22.37 16.12
N GLY A 88 -9.13 -22.77 17.03
CA GLY A 88 -8.95 -22.58 18.47
C GLY A 88 -7.76 -23.36 19.02
#